data_AF-A0A6I4MIJ4-F1
#
_entry.id   AF-A0A6I4MIJ4-F1
#
_cell.length_a   1.000
_cell.length_b   1.000
_cell.length_c   1.000
_cell.angle_alpha   90.00
_cell.angle_beta   90.00
_cell.angle_gamma   90.00
#
_symmetry.space_group_name_H-M   'P 1'
#
loop_
_entity.id
_entity.type
_entity.pdbx_description
1 polymer ?
#
loop_
_entity_poly.entity_id
_entity_poly.type
_entity_poly.pdbx_seq_one_letter_code
_entity_poly.pdbx_strand_id
1 'polypeptide(L)'
;MNEAAPRLAFGIGPDGTYTRIGQTFAFILGLLTTFAFLPLVVVGALLYTKAEGIFPADADRARRLVNWSWVSITVPVVLAVAGGAAAAALTG
;
A
#
# COMPACT_ATOMS: atom_id res chain seq x y z
N MET A 1 17.86 18.40 -34.54
CA MET A 1 17.32 18.36 -33.17
C MET A 1 16.87 16.92 -32.95
N ASN A 2 17.60 16.15 -32.14
CA ASN A 2 17.20 14.78 -31.80
C ASN A 2 16.07 14.90 -30.77
N GLU A 3 14.82 14.85 -31.21
CA GLU A 3 13.70 14.64 -30.29
C GLU A 3 13.86 13.24 -29.69
N ALA A 4 14.24 13.16 -28.42
CA ALA A 4 14.21 11.91 -27.69
C ALA A 4 12.77 11.40 -27.72
N ALA A 5 12.53 10.23 -28.33
CA ALA A 5 11.21 9.63 -28.38
C ALA A 5 10.61 9.59 -26.96
N PRO A 6 9.36 10.04 -26.77
CA PRO A 6 8.78 10.14 -25.44
C PRO A 6 8.81 8.77 -24.75
N ARG A 7 9.40 8.73 -23.55
CA ARG A 7 9.45 7.53 -22.70
C ARG A 7 8.01 7.16 -22.33
N LEU A 8 7.43 6.20 -23.06
CA LEU A 8 6.08 5.72 -22.78
C LEU A 8 6.07 5.06 -21.40
N ALA A 9 5.26 5.60 -20.48
CA ALA A 9 5.07 5.00 -19.16
C ALA A 9 4.47 3.59 -19.30
N PHE A 10 4.86 2.68 -18.40
CA PHE A 10 4.38 1.31 -18.44
C PHE A 10 2.85 1.25 -18.47
N GLY A 11 2.30 0.55 -19.47
CA GLY A 11 0.86 0.38 -19.62
C GLY A 11 0.13 1.55 -20.29
N ILE A 12 0.81 2.63 -20.68
CA ILE A 12 0.24 3.79 -21.40
C ILE A 12 0.60 3.70 -22.90
N GLY A 13 -0.41 3.88 -23.75
CA GLY A 13 -0.28 3.88 -25.20
C GLY A 13 0.22 5.22 -25.76
N PRO A 14 0.53 5.28 -27.07
CA PRO A 14 1.02 6.50 -27.74
C PRO A 14 0.02 7.68 -27.71
N ASP A 15 -1.26 7.37 -27.53
CA ASP A 15 -2.36 8.31 -27.39
C ASP A 15 -2.52 8.85 -25.95
N GLY A 16 -1.68 8.40 -25.01
CA GLY A 16 -1.73 8.78 -23.59
C GLY A 16 -2.80 8.03 -22.79
N THR A 17 -3.52 7.08 -23.39
CA THR A 17 -4.51 6.25 -22.68
C THR A 17 -3.90 4.95 -22.18
N TYR A 18 -4.56 4.25 -21.25
CA TYR A 18 -4.10 2.93 -20.86
C TYR A 18 -4.25 1.95 -22.02
N THR A 19 -3.19 1.20 -22.31
CA THR A 19 -3.28 -0.07 -23.05
C THR A 19 -4.22 -1.02 -22.29
N ARG A 20 -4.90 -1.95 -22.98
CA ARG A 20 -5.76 -2.93 -22.31
C ARG A 20 -5.04 -3.69 -21.19
N ILE A 21 -3.79 -4.07 -21.44
CA ILE A 21 -2.94 -4.76 -20.47
C ILE A 21 -2.63 -3.84 -19.27
N GLY A 22 -2.26 -2.58 -19.52
CA GLY A 22 -2.03 -1.58 -18.47
C GLY A 22 -3.26 -1.34 -17.61
N GLN A 23 -4.44 -1.23 -18.22
CA GLN A 23 -5.71 -1.09 -17.52
C GLN A 23 -6.01 -2.30 -16.63
N THR A 24 -5.81 -3.53 -17.14
CA THR A 24 -6.00 -4.75 -16.36
C THR A 24 -5.06 -4.82 -15.16
N PHE A 25 -3.77 -4.52 -15.36
CA PHE A 25 -2.82 -4.50 -14.24
C PHE A 25 -3.15 -3.42 -13.21
N ALA A 26 -3.48 -2.20 -13.65
CA ALA A 26 -3.89 -1.13 -12.76
C ALA A 26 -5.12 -1.51 -11.92
N PHE A 27 -6.12 -2.13 -12.55
CA PHE A 27 -7.31 -2.62 -11.87
C PHE A 27 -6.99 -3.70 -10.85
N ILE A 28 -6.25 -4.75 -11.24
CA ILE A 28 -5.88 -5.86 -10.34
C ILE A 28 -5.06 -5.33 -9.17
N LEU A 29 -4.08 -4.46 -9.42
CA LEU A 29 -3.25 -3.89 -8.37
C LEU A 29 -4.07 -3.02 -7.41
N GLY A 30 -4.99 -2.20 -7.91
CA GLY A 30 -5.92 -1.42 -7.10
C GLY A 30 -6.82 -2.31 -6.24
N LEU A 31 -7.32 -3.41 -6.81
CA LEU A 31 -8.16 -4.38 -6.11
C LEU A 31 -7.39 -5.09 -4.99
N LEU A 32 -6.20 -5.62 -5.28
CA LEU A 32 -5.33 -6.27 -4.31
C LEU A 32 -4.95 -5.31 -3.18
N THR A 33 -4.62 -4.05 -3.52
CA THR A 33 -4.30 -3.01 -2.52
C THR A 33 -5.49 -2.76 -1.62
N THR A 34 -6.69 -2.63 -2.18
CA THR A 34 -7.92 -2.39 -1.40
C THR A 34 -8.19 -3.56 -0.45
N PHE A 35 -8.18 -4.79 -0.95
CA PHE A 35 -8.45 -5.98 -0.13
C PHE A 35 -7.37 -6.28 0.89
N ALA A 36 -6.12 -5.88 0.66
CA ALA A 36 -5.05 -6.06 1.64
C ALA A 36 -5.05 -4.93 2.68
N PHE A 37 -5.10 -3.68 2.25
CA PHE A 37 -4.79 -2.54 3.13
C PHE A 37 -6.01 -2.10 3.93
N LEU A 38 -7.21 -2.12 3.33
CA LEU A 38 -8.42 -1.69 4.03
C LEU A 38 -8.71 -2.55 5.28
N PRO A 39 -8.71 -3.90 5.21
CA PRO A 39 -8.92 -4.72 6.40
C PRO A 39 -7.83 -4.52 7.46
N LEU A 40 -6.58 -4.30 7.04
CA LEU A 40 -5.48 -4.06 7.96
C LEU A 40 -5.64 -2.74 8.73
N VAL A 41 -6.11 -1.67 8.07
CA VAL A 41 -6.44 -0.41 8.75
C VAL A 41 -7.57 -0.62 9.76
N VAL A 42 -8.61 -1.36 9.39
CA VAL A 42 -9.72 -1.69 10.31
C VAL A 42 -9.23 -2.49 11.50
N VAL A 43 -8.41 -3.53 11.29
CA VAL A 43 -7.81 -4.33 12.36
C VAL A 43 -6.94 -3.45 13.26
N GLY A 44 -6.13 -2.56 12.68
CA GLY A 44 -5.30 -1.62 13.43
C GLY A 44 -6.14 -0.72 14.35
N ALA A 45 -7.24 -0.16 13.84
CA ALA A 45 -8.15 0.66 14.64
C ALA A 45 -8.79 -0.15 15.78
N LEU A 46 -9.28 -1.36 15.51
CA LEU A 46 -9.90 -2.21 16.53
C LEU A 46 -8.91 -2.63 17.64
N LEU A 47 -7.67 -2.96 17.26
CA LEU A 47 -6.62 -3.30 18.21
C LEU A 47 -6.28 -2.11 19.12
N TYR A 48 -6.22 -0.91 18.55
CA TYR A 48 -5.98 0.32 19.30
C TYR A 48 -7.12 0.60 20.29
N THR A 49 -8.38 0.61 19.84
CA THR A 49 -9.54 0.79 20.72
C THR A 49 -9.58 -0.26 21.84
N LYS A 50 -9.25 -1.51 21.52
CA LYS A 50 -9.18 -2.58 22.53
C LYS A 50 -8.06 -2.35 23.55
N ALA A 51 -6.93 -1.81 23.12
CA ALA A 51 -5.83 -1.49 24.03
C ALA A 51 -6.24 -0.43 25.05
N GLU A 52 -6.95 0.62 24.59
CA GLU A 52 -7.47 1.69 25.46
C GLU A 52 -8.31 1.16 26.63
N GLY A 53 -9.18 0.20 26.36
CA GLY A 53 -10.00 -0.43 27.40
C GLY A 53 -9.24 -1.35 28.37
N ILE A 54 -8.04 -1.81 28.02
CA ILE A 54 -7.29 -2.80 28.81
C ILE A 54 -6.16 -2.16 29.63
N PHE A 55 -5.68 -0.95 29.26
CA PHE A 55 -4.60 -0.26 29.99
C PHE A 55 -4.76 -0.23 31.52
N PRO A 56 -5.95 0.05 32.09
CA PRO A 56 -6.12 0.12 33.54
C PRO A 56 -5.91 -1.23 34.26
N ALA A 57 -6.08 -2.34 33.54
CA ALA A 57 -6.05 -3.69 34.10
C ALA A 57 -4.76 -4.45 33.77
N ASP A 58 -4.23 -4.31 32.55
CA ASP A 58 -3.05 -5.03 32.07
C ASP A 58 -2.30 -4.20 31.02
N ALA A 59 -1.32 -3.43 31.51
CA ALA A 59 -0.51 -2.55 30.68
C ALA A 59 0.34 -3.31 29.64
N ASP A 60 0.80 -4.53 29.95
CA ASP A 60 1.66 -5.29 29.04
C ASP A 60 0.86 -5.85 27.86
N ARG A 61 -0.36 -6.32 28.12
CA ARG A 61 -1.27 -6.74 27.05
C ARG A 61 -1.71 -5.55 26.21
N ALA A 62 -1.99 -4.40 26.81
CA ALA A 62 -2.33 -3.19 26.07
C ALA A 62 -1.19 -2.75 25.13
N ARG A 63 0.06 -2.75 25.60
CA ARG A 63 1.25 -2.47 24.76
C ARG A 63 1.37 -3.43 23.58
N ARG A 64 1.13 -4.74 23.80
CA ARG A 64 1.13 -5.72 22.70
C ARG A 64 0.08 -5.39 21.64
N LEU A 65 -1.14 -5.02 22.04
CA LEU A 65 -2.21 -4.64 21.11
C LEU A 65 -1.86 -3.37 20.33
N VAL A 66 -1.27 -2.36 20.99
CA VAL A 66 -0.77 -1.15 20.33
C VAL A 66 0.33 -1.48 19.32
N ASN A 67 1.29 -2.33 19.68
CA ASN A 67 2.34 -2.76 18.75
C ASN A 67 1.75 -3.46 17.52
N TRP A 68 0.76 -4.35 17.71
CA TRP A 68 0.08 -4.99 16.59
C TRP A 68 -0.74 -4.02 15.74
N SER A 69 -1.36 -3.01 16.35
CA SER A 69 -2.02 -1.92 15.62
C SER A 69 -1.04 -1.18 14.71
N TRP A 70 0.14 -0.81 15.24
CA TRP A 70 1.22 -0.21 14.46
C TRP A 70 1.70 -1.11 13.32
N VAL A 71 1.89 -2.41 13.57
CA VAL A 71 2.29 -3.37 12.53
C VAL A 71 1.26 -3.43 11.40
N SER A 72 -0.03 -3.44 11.72
CA SER A 72 -1.10 -3.46 10.71
C SER A 72 -1.08 -2.23 9.78
N ILE A 73 -0.56 -1.09 10.23
CA ILE A 73 -0.49 0.15 9.44
C ILE A 73 0.87 0.28 8.73
N THR A 74 1.95 0.05 9.46
CA THR A 74 3.32 0.31 8.98
C THR A 74 3.78 -0.69 7.93
N VAL A 75 3.46 -1.98 8.07
CA VAL A 75 3.90 -3.01 7.11
C VAL A 75 3.35 -2.72 5.71
N PRO A 76 2.04 -2.47 5.50
CA PRO A 76 1.51 -2.08 4.19
C PRO A 76 2.19 -0.85 3.59
N VAL A 77 2.44 0.18 4.40
CA VAL A 77 3.09 1.42 3.94
C VAL A 77 4.51 1.14 3.48
N VAL A 78 5.30 0.40 4.26
CA VAL A 78 6.66 0.02 3.90
C VAL A 78 6.68 -0.81 2.62
N LEU A 79 5.77 -1.77 2.47
CA LEU A 79 5.65 -2.57 1.25
C LEU A 79 5.27 -1.72 0.03
N ALA A 80 4.35 -0.77 0.17
CA ALA A 80 3.96 0.13 -0.91
C ALA A 80 5.12 1.04 -1.33
N VAL A 81 5.87 1.60 -0.38
CA VAL A 81 7.04 2.43 -0.65
C VAL A 81 8.15 1.61 -1.32
N ALA A 82 8.46 0.43 -0.80
CA ALA A 82 9.48 -0.45 -1.38
C ALA A 82 9.09 -0.90 -2.80
N GLY A 83 7.83 -1.26 -3.02
CA GLY A 83 7.30 -1.61 -4.35
C GLY A 83 7.37 -0.44 -5.33
N GLY A 84 6.98 0.76 -4.89
CA GLY A 84 7.08 1.99 -5.70
C GLY A 84 8.52 2.33 -6.07
N ALA A 85 9.45 2.24 -5.10
CA ALA A 85 10.88 2.48 -5.33
C ALA A 85 11.49 1.45 -6.29
N ALA A 86 11.15 0.17 -6.15
CA ALA A 86 11.59 -0.88 -7.06
C ALA A 86 11.05 -0.66 -8.49
N ALA A 87 9.76 -0.30 -8.62
CA ALA A 87 9.18 0.02 -9.92
C ALA A 87 9.84 1.24 -10.57
N ALA A 88 10.13 2.29 -9.80
CA ALA A 88 10.83 3.47 -10.27
C ALA A 88 12.27 3.13 -10.72
N ALA A 89 13.00 2.30 -9.97
CA ALA A 89 14.35 1.85 -10.33
C ALA A 89 14.38 0.99 -11.60
N LEU A 90 13.32 0.25 -11.91
CA LEU A 90 13.20 -0.57 -13.12
C LEU A 90 12.76 0.23 -14.35
N THR A 91 12.22 1.44 -14.18
CA THR A 91 11.66 2.28 -15.26
C THR A 91 12.44 3.59 -15.50
N GLY A 92 13.26 4.02 -14.53
CA GLY A 92 14.19 5.17 -14.62
C GLY A 92 15.41 4.88 -15.48
#